data_AF-A0A520NSU6-F1
#
_entry.id   AF-A0A520NSU6-F1
#
_cell.length_a   1.000
_cell.length_b   1.000
_cell.length_c   1.000
_cell.angle_alpha   90.00
_cell.angle_beta   90.00
_cell.angle_gamma   90.00
#
_symmetry.space_group_name_H-M   'P 1'
#
loop_
_entity.id
_entity.type
_entity.pdbx_description
1 polymer ?
#
loop_
_entity_poly.entity_id
_entity_poly.type
_entity_poly.pdbx_seq_one_letter_code
_entity_poly.pdbx_strand_id
1 'polypeptide(L)'
;MMRYVTSLDEAFEVILSYEQCRACVIIDLSRPDNPIVWVTPEFECQMGYEKSEALVRNPRFLDGPQTDRTAISAIEDAGVSMTRLEIETHNDCKDGTLFWNGMSIRPVFFGQDALKSLSTFQSRGRQAGSPLRLTSPPDV
;
A
#
# COMPACT_ATOMS: atom_id res chain seq x y z
N MET A 1 5.90 16.91 4.88
CA MET A 1 5.29 17.32 6.19
C MET A 1 4.13 16.39 6.57
N MET A 2 3.93 16.01 7.85
CA MET A 2 2.77 15.17 8.27
C MET A 2 1.45 15.91 8.02
N ARG A 3 0.50 15.25 7.33
CA ARG A 3 -0.78 15.85 6.95
C ARG A 3 -1.91 15.28 7.83
N TYR A 4 -2.59 16.19 8.52
CA TYR A 4 -3.77 15.90 9.32
C TYR A 4 -5.01 16.26 8.50
N VAL A 5 -5.97 15.35 8.46
CA VAL A 5 -7.26 15.54 7.80
C VAL A 5 -8.38 15.47 8.82
N THR A 6 -9.51 16.11 8.52
CA THR A 6 -10.63 16.30 9.44
C THR A 6 -11.75 15.27 9.25
N SER A 7 -11.68 14.47 8.19
CA SER A 7 -12.64 13.40 7.89
C SER A 7 -12.00 12.27 7.08
N LEU A 8 -12.68 11.12 7.04
CA LEU A 8 -12.34 10.00 6.16
C LEU A 8 -12.39 10.39 4.69
N ASP A 9 -13.38 11.19 4.29
CA ASP A 9 -13.53 11.66 2.91
C ASP A 9 -12.34 12.52 2.49
N GLU A 10 -11.89 13.43 3.36
CA GLU A 10 -10.69 14.23 3.11
C GLU A 10 -9.42 13.36 3.09
N ALA A 11 -9.33 12.32 3.94
CA ALA A 11 -8.25 11.34 3.87
C ALA A 11 -8.19 10.67 2.49
N PHE A 12 -9.35 10.21 1.99
CA PHE A 12 -9.46 9.60 0.67
C PHE A 12 -9.08 10.58 -0.44
N GLU A 13 -9.58 11.81 -0.43
CA GLU A 13 -9.22 12.82 -1.43
C GLU A 13 -7.72 13.12 -1.45
N VAL A 14 -7.11 13.27 -0.27
CA VAL A 14 -5.67 13.50 -0.14
C VAL A 14 -4.88 12.33 -0.74
N ILE A 15 -5.26 11.10 -0.39
CA ILE A 15 -4.62 9.89 -0.93
C ILE A 15 -4.77 9.84 -2.45
N LEU A 16 -5.98 10.02 -2.97
CA LEU A 16 -6.25 9.97 -4.40
C LEU A 16 -5.53 11.07 -5.18
N SER A 17 -5.33 12.25 -4.57
CA SER A 17 -4.58 13.34 -5.20
C SER A 17 -3.10 12.97 -5.46
N TYR A 18 -2.52 12.12 -4.62
CA TYR A 18 -1.14 11.63 -4.81
C TYR A 18 -1.07 10.48 -5.81
N GLU A 19 -2.11 9.66 -5.88
CA GLU A 19 -2.02 8.35 -6.53
C GLU A 19 -2.56 8.29 -7.96
N GLN A 20 -2.93 9.42 -8.57
CA GLN A 20 -3.11 9.64 -10.03
C GLN A 20 -3.17 8.36 -10.91
N CYS A 21 -4.29 7.64 -10.88
CA CYS A 21 -4.58 6.41 -11.65
C CYS A 21 -3.75 5.16 -11.31
N ARG A 22 -3.34 4.98 -10.06
CA ARG A 22 -2.59 3.80 -9.57
C ARG A 22 -3.51 2.82 -8.83
N ALA A 23 -3.15 1.54 -8.85
CA ALA A 23 -3.76 0.54 -7.98
C ALA A 23 -3.41 0.86 -6.52
N CYS A 24 -4.37 1.24 -5.68
CA CYS A 24 -4.12 1.68 -4.32
C CYS A 24 -5.08 0.99 -3.35
N VAL A 25 -4.60 0.73 -2.12
CA VAL A 25 -5.41 0.22 -1.02
C VAL A 25 -5.24 1.11 0.21
N ILE A 26 -6.26 1.18 1.06
CA ILE A 26 -6.18 1.95 2.31
C ILE A 26 -6.47 0.98 3.44
N ILE A 27 -5.60 1.02 4.45
CA ILE A 27 -5.64 0.13 5.60
C ILE A 27 -5.92 0.91 6.87
N ASP A 28 -6.74 0.33 7.73
CA ASP A 28 -7.05 0.93 9.03
C ASP A 28 -6.18 0.28 10.11
N LEU A 29 -5.15 1.00 10.55
CA LEU A 29 -4.22 0.52 11.59
C LEU A 29 -4.81 0.55 13.00
N SER A 30 -5.91 1.27 13.22
CA SER A 30 -6.58 1.28 14.53
C SER A 30 -7.29 -0.05 14.80
N ARG A 31 -7.55 -0.82 13.74
CA ARG A 31 -8.28 -2.08 13.79
C ARG A 31 -7.34 -3.27 13.89
N PRO A 32 -7.74 -4.34 14.62
CA PRO A 32 -6.96 -5.57 14.67
C PRO A 32 -6.68 -6.10 13.27
N ASP A 33 -5.45 -6.53 13.05
CA ASP A 33 -4.97 -7.11 11.79
C ASP A 33 -4.86 -6.14 10.60
N ASN A 34 -4.97 -4.82 10.80
CA ASN A 34 -4.75 -3.80 9.78
C ASN A 34 -5.55 -4.04 8.47
N PRO A 35 -6.88 -4.19 8.55
CA PRO A 35 -7.70 -4.57 7.41
C PRO A 35 -7.74 -3.47 6.33
N ILE A 36 -7.85 -3.90 5.08
CA ILE A 36 -8.20 -3.03 3.96
C ILE A 36 -9.62 -2.50 4.17
N VAL A 37 -9.77 -1.17 4.15
CA VAL A 37 -11.05 -0.47 4.25
C VAL A 37 -11.49 0.13 2.92
N TRP A 38 -10.57 0.23 1.96
CA TRP A 38 -10.85 0.79 0.64
C TRP A 38 -9.82 0.33 -0.41
N VAL A 39 -10.24 0.24 -1.67
CA VAL A 39 -9.39 -0.08 -2.84
C VAL A 39 -9.82 0.76 -4.04
N THR A 40 -8.89 1.07 -4.94
CA THR A 40 -9.20 1.69 -6.24
C THR A 40 -9.77 0.67 -7.24
N PRO A 41 -10.53 1.11 -8.28
CA PRO A 41 -10.89 0.24 -9.40
C PRO A 41 -9.68 -0.34 -10.14
N GLU A 42 -8.57 0.42 -10.21
CA GLU A 42 -7.32 -0.03 -10.80
C GLU A 42 -6.72 -1.22 -10.03
N PHE A 43 -6.90 -1.28 -8.70
CA PHE A 43 -6.50 -2.44 -7.92
C PHE A 43 -7.27 -3.69 -8.36
N GLU A 44 -8.59 -3.59 -8.51
CA GLU A 44 -9.40 -4.73 -8.95
C GLU A 44 -8.97 -5.22 -10.33
N CYS A 45 -8.73 -4.28 -11.25
CA CYS A 45 -8.27 -4.57 -12.60
C CYS A 45 -6.88 -5.21 -12.64
N GLN A 46 -5.94 -4.78 -11.79
CA GLN A 46 -4.55 -5.25 -11.83
C GLN A 46 -4.33 -6.53 -11.03
N MET A 47 -4.95 -6.64 -9.86
CA MET A 47 -4.74 -7.77 -8.95
C MET A 47 -5.75 -8.90 -9.18
N GLY A 48 -6.85 -8.62 -9.91
CA GLY A 48 -7.89 -9.59 -10.24
C GLY A 48 -8.83 -9.93 -9.08
N TYR A 49 -8.72 -9.23 -7.96
CA TYR A 49 -9.62 -9.37 -6.81
C TYR A 49 -10.73 -8.34 -6.90
N GLU A 50 -11.98 -8.76 -6.70
CA GLU A 50 -13.06 -7.81 -6.49
C GLU A 50 -12.86 -7.07 -5.16
N LYS A 51 -13.37 -5.84 -5.07
CA LYS A 51 -13.40 -5.06 -3.84
C LYS A 51 -14.03 -5.85 -2.69
N SER A 52 -15.11 -6.57 -2.97
CA SER A 52 -15.79 -7.45 -2.00
C SER A 52 -14.86 -8.53 -1.42
N GLU A 53 -13.92 -9.03 -2.21
CA GLU A 53 -12.94 -10.05 -1.83
C GLU A 53 -11.72 -9.47 -1.11
N ALA A 54 -11.41 -8.18 -1.31
CA ALA A 54 -10.24 -7.52 -0.72
C ALA A 54 -10.55 -6.83 0.61
N LEU A 55 -11.75 -6.25 0.75
CA LEU A 55 -12.16 -5.54 1.96
C LEU A 55 -12.10 -6.44 3.21
N VAL A 56 -11.79 -5.83 4.35
CA VAL A 56 -11.72 -6.47 5.69
C VAL A 56 -10.57 -7.48 5.83
N ARG A 57 -9.75 -7.70 4.80
CA ARG A 57 -8.56 -8.56 4.87
C ARG A 57 -7.30 -7.73 5.03
N ASN A 58 -6.29 -8.30 5.67
CA ASN A 58 -4.96 -7.72 5.65
C ASN A 58 -4.31 -7.89 4.26
N PRO A 59 -3.62 -6.88 3.69
CA PRO A 59 -2.98 -6.97 2.37
C PRO A 59 -1.99 -8.11 2.17
N ARG A 60 -1.47 -8.74 3.23
CA ARG A 60 -0.54 -9.88 3.17
C ARG A 60 -1.04 -11.07 2.36
N PHE A 61 -2.34 -11.14 2.05
CA PHE A 61 -2.84 -12.17 1.13
C PHE A 61 -2.31 -12.02 -0.30
N LEU A 62 -1.77 -10.84 -0.63
CA LEU A 62 -1.08 -10.56 -1.89
C LEU A 62 0.40 -10.98 -1.83
N ASP A 63 0.89 -11.43 -0.67
CA ASP A 63 2.26 -11.93 -0.54
C ASP A 63 2.34 -13.37 -1.08
N GLY A 64 3.39 -13.62 -1.86
CA GLY A 64 3.69 -14.89 -2.48
C GLY A 64 4.96 -15.56 -1.95
N PRO A 65 5.29 -16.76 -2.44
CA PRO A 65 6.54 -17.46 -2.10
C PRO A 65 7.81 -16.67 -2.46
N GLN A 66 7.70 -15.76 -3.43
CA GLN A 66 8.80 -14.91 -3.90
C GLN A 66 8.81 -13.51 -3.27
N THR A 67 7.87 -13.20 -2.39
CA THR A 67 7.86 -11.92 -1.68
C THR A 67 9.05 -11.84 -0.72
N ASP A 68 9.82 -10.76 -0.84
CA ASP A 68 11.01 -10.54 -0.04
C ASP A 68 10.64 -10.27 1.42
N ARG A 69 11.10 -11.12 2.34
CA ARG A 69 10.84 -10.98 3.78
C ARG A 69 11.46 -9.72 4.38
N THR A 70 12.57 -9.23 3.82
CA THR A 70 13.16 -7.95 4.24
C THR A 70 12.25 -6.78 3.87
N ALA A 71 11.54 -6.89 2.74
CA ALA A 71 10.55 -5.90 2.34
C ALA A 71 9.35 -5.88 3.28
N ILE A 72 8.83 -7.06 3.63
CA ILE A 72 7.74 -7.19 4.60
C ILE A 72 8.12 -6.55 5.93
N SER A 73 9.32 -6.86 6.45
CA SER A 73 9.80 -6.25 7.69
C SER A 73 9.87 -4.73 7.61
N ALA A 74 10.39 -4.16 6.51
CA ALA A 74 10.45 -2.71 6.34
C ALA A 74 9.05 -2.07 6.26
N ILE A 75 8.10 -2.73 5.62
CA ILE A 75 6.69 -2.31 5.54
C ILE A 75 6.05 -2.31 6.93
N GLU A 76 6.27 -3.35 7.72
CA GLU A 76 5.80 -3.46 9.10
C GLU A 76 6.43 -2.39 9.99
N ASP A 77 7.73 -2.13 9.86
CA ASP A 77 8.43 -1.09 10.62
C ASP A 77 7.95 0.32 10.27
N ALA A 78 7.70 0.62 8.98
CA ALA A 78 7.04 1.85 8.56
C ALA A 78 5.58 1.92 9.09
N GLY A 79 4.95 0.75 9.20
CA GLY A 79 3.67 0.47 9.86
C GLY A 79 3.65 0.84 11.35
N VAL A 80 4.70 0.57 12.09
CA VAL A 80 4.78 0.90 13.53
C VAL A 80 5.27 2.34 13.74
N SER A 81 6.31 2.75 13.01
CA SER A 81 6.96 4.05 13.19
C SER A 81 6.19 5.24 12.61
N MET A 82 5.07 4.99 11.91
CA MET A 82 4.29 6.02 11.20
C MET A 82 5.17 6.87 10.26
N THR A 83 6.09 6.22 9.55
CA THR A 83 6.98 6.87 8.59
C THR A 83 6.59 6.58 7.15
N ARG A 84 7.02 7.44 6.23
CA ARG A 84 6.82 7.23 4.79
C ARG A 84 7.87 6.23 4.30
N LEU A 85 7.45 5.28 3.48
CA LEU A 85 8.32 4.28 2.88
C LEU A 85 8.05 4.21 1.37
N GLU A 86 9.10 4.19 0.56
CA GLU A 86 9.01 3.72 -0.82
C GLU A 86 9.87 2.48 -0.96
N ILE A 87 9.26 1.39 -1.40
CA ILE A 87 9.88 0.08 -1.48
C ILE A 87 9.42 -0.66 -2.72
N GLU A 88 10.31 -1.47 -3.28
CA GLU A 88 9.99 -2.37 -4.36
C GLU A 88 9.84 -3.80 -3.79
N THR A 89 8.66 -4.45 -3.89
CA THR A 89 8.42 -5.89 -3.64
C THR A 89 7.61 -6.59 -4.75
N HIS A 90 7.37 -7.90 -4.66
CA HIS A 90 6.45 -8.63 -5.55
C HIS A 90 5.14 -8.98 -4.84
N ASN A 91 4.04 -8.98 -5.60
CA ASN A 91 2.76 -9.54 -5.18
C ASN A 91 2.29 -10.63 -6.15
N ASP A 92 1.52 -11.57 -5.60
CA ASP A 92 0.84 -12.61 -6.38
C ASP A 92 -0.57 -12.12 -6.72
N CYS A 93 -0.86 -11.99 -8.03
CA CYS A 93 -2.21 -11.73 -8.51
C CYS A 93 -3.10 -12.97 -8.31
N LYS A 94 -4.43 -12.80 -8.36
CA LYS A 94 -5.40 -13.89 -8.17
C LYS A 94 -5.20 -15.06 -9.14
N ASP A 95 -4.71 -14.80 -10.34
CA ASP A 95 -4.42 -15.80 -11.38
C ASP A 95 -3.05 -16.49 -11.21
N GLY A 96 -2.28 -16.13 -10.18
CA GLY A 96 -0.93 -16.63 -9.91
C GLY A 96 0.18 -15.88 -10.67
N THR A 97 -0.16 -14.83 -11.43
CA THR A 97 0.85 -14.00 -12.09
C THR A 97 1.63 -13.19 -11.05
N LEU A 98 2.95 -13.18 -11.19
CA LEU A 98 3.84 -12.36 -10.37
C LEU A 98 3.81 -10.91 -10.85
N PHE A 99 3.47 -10.01 -9.95
CA PHE A 99 3.42 -8.58 -10.20
C PHE A 99 4.53 -7.85 -9.43
N TRP A 100 5.35 -7.09 -10.16
CA TRP A 100 6.37 -6.22 -9.58
C TRP A 100 5.70 -4.95 -9.01
N ASN A 101 5.61 -4.84 -7.69
CA ASN A 101 4.95 -3.76 -6.98
C ASN A 101 5.96 -2.73 -6.40
N GLY A 102 5.93 -1.50 -6.90
CA GLY A 102 6.54 -0.36 -6.22
C GLY A 102 5.56 0.20 -5.19
N MET A 103 5.78 -0.01 -3.91
CA MET A 103 4.86 0.41 -2.86
C MET A 103 5.30 1.75 -2.26
N SER A 104 4.36 2.71 -2.15
CA SER A 104 4.48 3.94 -1.37
C SER A 104 3.57 3.87 -0.15
N ILE A 105 4.15 3.82 1.04
CA ILE A 105 3.39 3.85 2.29
C ILE A 105 3.36 5.28 2.80
N ARG A 106 2.15 5.82 3.03
CA ARG A 106 1.95 7.18 3.53
C ARG A 106 0.97 7.18 4.70
N PRO A 107 1.42 7.56 5.91
CA PRO A 107 0.50 7.75 7.03
C PRO A 107 -0.38 8.97 6.79
N VAL A 108 -1.69 8.85 7.09
CA VAL A 108 -2.66 9.96 7.04
C VAL A 108 -3.43 9.97 8.35
N PHE A 109 -3.33 11.04 9.11
CA PHE A 109 -3.91 11.10 10.46
C PHE A 109 -5.27 11.80 10.42
N PHE A 110 -6.29 11.23 11.08
CA PHE A 110 -7.63 11.78 11.17
C PHE A 110 -8.07 11.85 12.64
N GLY A 111 -8.26 13.06 13.17
CA GLY A 111 -8.64 13.24 14.58
C GLY A 111 -7.58 12.69 15.56
N GLN A 112 -8.01 11.86 16.53
CA GLN A 112 -7.11 11.09 17.41
C GLN A 112 -6.77 9.69 16.85
N ASP A 113 -7.40 9.30 15.74
CA ASP A 113 -7.24 8.00 15.11
C ASP A 113 -6.20 8.06 13.98
N ALA A 114 -5.46 6.97 13.80
CA ALA A 114 -4.42 6.86 12.78
C ALA A 114 -4.88 5.95 11.65
N LEU A 115 -5.14 6.53 10.47
CA LEU A 115 -5.32 5.75 9.25
C LEU A 115 -3.99 5.64 8.51
N LYS A 116 -3.81 4.58 7.73
CA LYS A 116 -2.71 4.52 6.77
C LYS A 116 -3.21 4.32 5.37
N SER A 117 -2.74 5.20 4.50
CA SER A 117 -2.75 4.89 3.08
C SER A 117 -1.62 3.94 2.78
N LEU A 118 -1.96 2.80 2.18
CA LEU A 118 -0.99 1.92 1.56
C LEU A 118 -1.11 2.08 0.04
N SER A 119 -0.44 3.09 -0.49
CA SER A 119 -0.51 3.37 -1.92
C SER A 119 0.49 2.52 -2.69
N THR A 120 0.01 1.48 -3.36
CA THR A 120 0.85 0.72 -4.29
C THR A 120 0.94 1.47 -5.63
N PHE A 121 2.08 1.38 -6.31
CA PHE A 121 2.29 1.99 -7.62
C PHE A 121 3.12 1.09 -8.51
N GLN A 122 2.70 0.95 -9.76
CA GLN A 122 3.37 0.04 -10.67
C GLN A 122 4.78 0.56 -11.00
N SER A 123 5.82 -0.20 -10.61
CA SER A 123 7.15 -0.07 -11.19
C SER A 123 7.12 -0.77 -12.55
N ARG A 124 6.64 -0.09 -13.60
CA ARG A 124 6.73 -0.65 -14.97
C ARG A 124 8.20 -0.74 -15.36
N GLY A 125 8.71 -1.95 -15.60
CA GLY A 125 9.93 -2.18 -16.39
C GLY A 125 11.12 -2.87 -15.73
N ARG A 126 11.02 -3.41 -14.51
CA ARG A 126 12.11 -4.16 -13.88
C ARG A 126 12.08 -5.66 -14.23
N GLN A 127 13.26 -6.22 -14.54
CA GLN A 127 13.45 -7.67 -14.64
C GLN A 127 13.56 -8.31 -13.24
N ALA A 128 13.04 -9.53 -13.10
CA ALA A 128 13.22 -10.36 -11.92
C ALA A 128 14.71 -10.46 -11.51
N GLY A 129 15.02 -10.35 -10.21
CA GLY A 129 16.39 -10.42 -9.68
C GLY A 129 17.09 -9.06 -9.46
N SER A 130 16.42 -7.95 -9.75
CA SER A 130 16.89 -6.61 -9.41
C SER A 130 16.90 -6.36 -7.89
N PRO A 131 17.94 -5.71 -7.33
CA PRO A 131 17.99 -5.41 -5.90
C PRO A 131 16.88 -4.45 -5.47
N LEU A 132 16.32 -4.75 -4.31
CA LEU A 132 15.31 -3.98 -3.60
C LEU A 132 15.78 -2.53 -3.45
N ARG A 133 14.99 -1.57 -3.96
CA ARG A 133 15.21 -0.15 -3.69
C ARG A 133 14.32 0.28 -2.54
N LEU A 134 14.96 0.58 -1.41
CA LEU A 134 14.37 1.42 -0.36
C LEU A 134 14.74 2.85 -0.71
N THR A 135 13.75 3.66 -1.08
CA THR A 135 13.96 5.10 -1.19
C THR A 135 13.25 5.76 -0.02
N SER A 136 14.01 6.48 0.80
CA SER A 136 13.40 7.55 1.58
C SER A 136 12.89 8.55 0.56
N PRO A 137 11.59 8.80 0.49
CA PRO A 137 11.10 9.79 -0.46
C PRO A 137 11.65 11.17 -0.13
N PRO A 138 11.75 12.07 -1.12
CA PRO A 138 12.11 13.45 -0.86
C PRO A 138 11.14 14.05 0.17
N ASP A 139 11.71 14.78 1.13
CA ASP A 139 10.99 15.62 2.08
C ASP A 139 10.17 16.64 1.29
N VAL A 140 8.91 16.32 0.99
CA VAL A 140 7.91 17.26 0.48
C VAL A 140 6.82 17.41 1.52
#